data_AF-A0A2V6TRX6-F1
#
_entry.id   AF-A0A2V6TRX6-F1
#
_cell.length_a   1.000
_cell.length_b   1.000
_cell.length_c   1.000
_cell.angle_alpha   90.00
_cell.angle_beta   90.00
_cell.angle_gamma   90.00
#
_symmetry.space_group_name_H-M   'P 1'
#
loop_
_entity.id
_entity.type
_entity.pdbx_description
1 polymer ?
#
loop_
_entity_poly.entity_id
_entity_poly.type
_entity_poly.pdbx_seq_one_letter_code
_entity_poly.pdbx_strand_id
1 'polypeptide(L)'
;MGARLAFDSALGGWIPELNDQMQTSVPTVFAAGDCTGVHDAMLADPEIARTQGRLAGIAAAQSLGAATPVALPHEPGGQGEGAALDIPLPHRGRGPQFELSGGTARRGLSRSEGAVHSYWQTWLQSLLHAGGWEVNICQCRSLDTMLRDGPVNQDQIKRLTRAGMGPCQSRRCREQVGLLLAQAAATSIDRIPLPSFRPPIRPLPMNVLWPTDEPAAMREDWVSWFGIPTQFSPHWEAGMAIAEPTAQTRLILSDE
;
A
#
# COMPACT_ATOMS: atom_id res chain seq x y z
N MET A 1 -10.28 6.33 0.07
CA MET A 1 -11.41 7.25 -0.09
C MET A 1 -11.85 7.88 1.23
N GLY A 2 -11.56 7.31 2.41
CA GLY A 2 -11.81 8.01 3.68
C GLY A 2 -13.26 8.03 4.12
N ALA A 3 -14.11 7.14 3.57
CA ALA A 3 -15.46 6.93 4.08
C ALA A 3 -15.40 6.49 5.54
N ARG A 4 -16.33 6.99 6.36
CA ARG A 4 -16.49 6.57 7.75
C ARG A 4 -16.95 5.11 7.77
N LEU A 5 -16.44 4.39 8.76
CA LEU A 5 -16.72 2.99 8.99
C LEU A 5 -17.32 2.83 10.38
N ALA A 6 -18.30 1.94 10.49
CA ALA A 6 -18.87 1.50 11.76
C ALA A 6 -18.52 0.02 11.97
N PHE A 7 -18.32 -0.38 13.23
CA PHE A 7 -18.16 -1.79 13.57
C PHE A 7 -19.53 -2.37 13.91
N ASP A 8 -19.93 -3.41 13.19
CA ASP A 8 -21.09 -4.24 13.49
C ASP A 8 -20.72 -5.71 13.31
N SER A 9 -20.62 -6.44 14.43
CA SER A 9 -20.28 -7.87 14.41
C SER A 9 -21.34 -8.73 13.71
N ALA A 10 -22.62 -8.32 13.73
CA ALA A 10 -23.70 -9.06 13.08
C ALA A 10 -23.63 -8.94 11.55
N LEU A 11 -22.93 -7.92 11.04
CA LEU A 11 -22.72 -7.67 9.61
C LEU A 11 -21.31 -8.06 9.14
N GLY A 12 -20.57 -8.82 9.95
CA GLY A 12 -19.23 -9.30 9.58
C GLY A 12 -18.08 -8.35 9.93
N GLY A 13 -18.33 -7.32 10.75
CA GLY A 13 -17.31 -6.45 11.33
C GLY A 13 -17.38 -5.02 10.84
N TRP A 14 -16.27 -4.49 10.30
CA TRP A 14 -16.20 -3.10 9.86
C TRP A 14 -16.86 -2.90 8.50
N ILE A 15 -17.92 -2.08 8.47
CA ILE A 15 -18.71 -1.74 7.28
C ILE A 15 -18.72 -0.23 7.04
N PRO A 16 -18.90 0.25 5.79
CA PRO A 16 -19.11 1.67 5.54
C PRO A 16 -20.43 2.15 6.15
N GLU A 17 -20.43 3.37 6.69
CA GLU A 17 -21.68 4.06 6.99
C GLU A 17 -22.40 4.41 5.69
N LEU A 18 -23.63 3.93 5.53
CA LEU A 18 -24.45 4.15 4.34
C LEU A 18 -25.78 4.81 4.69
N ASN A 19 -26.30 5.61 3.76
CA ASN A 19 -27.69 6.06 3.79
C ASN A 19 -28.61 5.12 2.99
N ASP A 20 -29.91 5.45 2.93
CA ASP A 20 -30.94 4.68 2.22
C ASP A 20 -30.69 4.54 0.70
N GLN A 21 -29.79 5.36 0.15
CA GLN A 21 -29.41 5.38 -1.27
C GLN A 21 -28.08 4.66 -1.53
N MET A 22 -27.58 3.89 -0.55
CA MET A 22 -26.30 3.17 -0.64
C MET A 22 -25.08 4.11 -0.80
N GLN A 23 -25.24 5.38 -0.41
CA GLN A 23 -24.17 6.39 -0.46
C GLN A 23 -23.36 6.35 0.83
N THR A 24 -22.04 6.39 0.70
CA THR A 24 -21.15 6.48 1.85
C THR A 24 -21.09 7.90 2.42
N SER A 25 -20.34 8.10 3.51
CA SER A 25 -20.02 9.46 3.98
C SER A 25 -19.21 10.31 2.99
N VAL A 26 -18.70 9.73 1.90
CA VAL A 26 -18.05 10.45 0.80
C VAL A 26 -19.09 10.62 -0.31
N PRO A 27 -19.50 11.86 -0.67
CA PRO A 27 -20.65 12.11 -1.56
C PRO A 27 -20.57 11.43 -2.93
N THR A 28 -19.37 11.19 -3.45
CA THR A 28 -19.14 10.60 -4.77
C THR A 28 -18.90 9.08 -4.74
N VAL A 29 -19.03 8.44 -3.56
CA VAL A 29 -18.74 7.02 -3.38
C VAL A 29 -19.98 6.31 -2.85
N PHE A 30 -20.38 5.27 -3.58
CA PHE A 30 -21.50 4.38 -3.27
C PHE A 30 -20.97 2.96 -3.07
N ALA A 31 -21.62 2.16 -2.23
CA ALA A 31 -21.21 0.79 -1.93
C ALA A 31 -22.42 -0.14 -1.91
N ALA A 32 -22.30 -1.35 -2.44
CA ALA A 32 -23.37 -2.34 -2.53
C ALA A 32 -22.80 -3.77 -2.42
N GLY A 33 -23.66 -4.72 -2.02
CA GLY A 33 -23.29 -6.13 -1.83
C GLY A 33 -22.48 -6.35 -0.55
N ASP A 34 -21.67 -7.41 -0.52
CA ASP A 34 -20.96 -7.89 0.68
C ASP A 34 -20.09 -6.84 1.37
N CYS A 35 -19.59 -5.85 0.61
CA CYS A 35 -18.80 -4.77 1.19
C CYS A 35 -19.60 -3.83 2.11
N THR A 36 -20.93 -3.92 2.10
CA THR A 36 -21.86 -3.18 2.97
C THR A 36 -22.20 -3.95 4.25
N GLY A 37 -21.67 -5.16 4.40
CA GLY A 37 -21.99 -6.10 5.46
C GLY A 37 -22.46 -7.43 4.89
N VAL A 38 -22.28 -8.51 5.64
CA VAL A 38 -22.72 -9.86 5.28
C VAL A 38 -23.58 -10.42 6.40
N HIS A 39 -24.77 -10.91 6.06
CA HIS A 39 -25.70 -11.55 6.99
C HIS A 39 -26.44 -12.71 6.30
N ASP A 40 -27.11 -13.55 7.08
CA ASP A 40 -27.70 -14.81 6.59
C ASP A 40 -28.64 -14.63 5.39
N ALA A 41 -29.49 -13.59 5.41
CA ALA A 41 -30.38 -13.33 4.28
C ALA A 41 -29.62 -12.98 2.98
N MET A 42 -28.49 -12.28 3.02
CA MET A 42 -27.66 -12.02 1.83
C MET A 42 -27.01 -13.29 1.28
N LEU A 43 -26.69 -14.26 2.15
CA LEU A 43 -26.15 -15.56 1.73
C LEU A 43 -27.22 -16.44 1.08
N ALA A 44 -28.47 -16.31 1.52
CA ALA A 44 -29.60 -17.09 1.03
C ALA A 44 -30.22 -16.49 -0.25
N ASP A 45 -30.20 -15.17 -0.39
CA ASP A 45 -30.87 -14.46 -1.49
C ASP A 45 -29.93 -13.47 -2.21
N PRO A 46 -29.44 -13.83 -3.42
CA PRO A 46 -28.61 -12.94 -4.22
C PRO A 46 -29.35 -11.68 -4.72
N GLU A 47 -30.69 -11.63 -4.68
CA GLU A 47 -31.45 -10.43 -5.06
C GLU A 47 -31.23 -9.24 -4.12
N ILE A 48 -30.83 -9.49 -2.87
CA ILE A 48 -30.50 -8.41 -1.93
C ILE A 48 -29.31 -7.60 -2.47
N ALA A 49 -28.22 -8.27 -2.82
CA ALA A 49 -27.03 -7.61 -3.39
C ALA A 49 -27.34 -6.94 -4.74
N ARG A 50 -28.16 -7.57 -5.60
CA ARG A 50 -28.60 -6.97 -6.88
C ARG A 50 -29.43 -5.71 -6.67
N THR A 51 -30.35 -5.74 -5.72
CA THR A 51 -31.19 -4.59 -5.37
C THR A 51 -30.36 -3.43 -4.83
N GLN A 52 -29.43 -3.70 -3.92
CA GLN A 52 -28.48 -2.70 -3.44
C GLN A 52 -27.65 -2.12 -4.58
N GLY A 53 -27.14 -2.97 -5.50
CA GLY A 53 -26.38 -2.53 -6.67
C GLY A 53 -27.20 -1.61 -7.59
N ARG A 54 -28.48 -1.95 -7.82
CA ARG A 54 -29.39 -1.12 -8.61
C ARG A 54 -29.66 0.23 -7.94
N LEU A 55 -29.92 0.23 -6.63
CA LEU A 55 -30.12 1.46 -5.87
C LEU A 55 -28.88 2.37 -5.91
N ALA A 56 -27.69 1.80 -5.63
CA ALA A 56 -26.42 2.50 -5.69
C ALA A 56 -26.14 3.08 -7.09
N GLY A 57 -26.41 2.31 -8.15
CA GLY A 57 -26.22 2.74 -9.53
C GLY A 57 -27.13 3.90 -9.93
N ILE A 58 -28.42 3.83 -9.57
CA ILE A 58 -29.38 4.92 -9.83
C ILE A 58 -28.97 6.18 -9.05
N ALA A 59 -28.64 6.04 -7.77
CA ALA A 59 -28.22 7.17 -6.93
C ALA A 59 -26.93 7.81 -7.45
N ALA A 60 -25.96 7.00 -7.89
CA ALA A 60 -24.73 7.50 -8.51
C ALA A 60 -25.02 8.27 -9.80
N ALA A 61 -25.87 7.76 -10.68
CA ALA A 61 -26.25 8.46 -11.91
C ALA A 61 -26.97 9.79 -11.63
N GLN A 62 -27.91 9.79 -10.68
CA GLN A 62 -28.63 11.00 -10.25
C GLN A 62 -27.68 12.04 -9.64
N SER A 63 -26.65 11.61 -8.89
CA SER A 63 -25.66 12.52 -8.31
C SER A 63 -24.84 13.29 -9.36
N LEU A 64 -24.78 12.76 -10.60
CA LEU A 64 -24.12 13.39 -11.75
C LEU A 64 -25.08 14.25 -12.60
N GLY A 65 -26.34 14.40 -12.18
CA GLY A 65 -27.35 15.14 -12.93
C GLY A 65 -27.94 14.38 -14.11
N ALA A 66 -27.71 13.07 -14.21
CA ALA A 66 -28.42 12.26 -15.21
C ALA A 66 -29.91 12.22 -14.87
N ALA A 67 -30.76 12.67 -15.80
CA ALA A 67 -32.19 12.42 -15.72
C ALA A 67 -32.39 10.90 -15.71
N THR A 68 -33.18 10.37 -14.78
CA THR A 68 -33.50 8.93 -14.75
C THR A 68 -34.21 8.55 -16.04
N PRO A 69 -33.70 7.60 -16.85
CA PRO A 69 -34.57 6.48 -17.19
C PRO A 69 -33.87 5.13 -17.43
N VAL A 70 -34.68 4.09 -17.25
CA VAL A 70 -34.82 2.83 -18.01
C VAL A 70 -34.93 1.65 -17.05
N ALA A 71 -36.13 1.06 -17.03
CA ALA A 71 -36.32 -0.30 -16.56
C ALA A 71 -35.43 -1.21 -17.40
N LEU A 72 -34.39 -1.77 -16.80
CA LEU A 72 -33.57 -2.79 -17.45
C LEU A 72 -34.48 -3.95 -17.84
N PRO A 73 -34.37 -4.50 -19.07
CA PRO A 73 -35.09 -5.70 -19.44
C PRO A 73 -34.78 -6.84 -18.46
N HIS A 74 -35.81 -7.53 -18.00
CA HIS A 74 -35.63 -8.89 -17.47
C HIS A 74 -35.17 -9.76 -18.64
N GLU A 75 -33.92 -10.21 -18.64
CA GLU A 75 -33.48 -11.27 -19.55
C GLU A 75 -34.02 -12.62 -19.04
N PRO A 76 -34.86 -13.34 -19.80
CA PRO A 76 -35.09 -14.75 -19.58
C PRO A 76 -33.84 -15.53 -20.04
N GLY A 77 -33.50 -16.59 -19.31
CA GLY A 77 -32.25 -17.35 -19.46
C GLY A 77 -31.77 -17.55 -20.91
N GLY A 78 -30.58 -17.04 -21.19
CA GLY A 78 -29.88 -17.19 -22.47
C GLY A 78 -28.44 -17.66 -22.22
N GLN A 79 -28.10 -18.79 -22.81
CA GLN A 79 -26.77 -19.39 -22.82
C GLN A 79 -25.83 -18.49 -23.62
N GLY A 80 -24.88 -17.83 -22.95
CA GLY A 80 -23.87 -16.99 -23.57
C GLY A 80 -22.48 -17.45 -23.15
N GLU A 81 -21.71 -17.95 -24.12
CA GLU A 81 -20.32 -18.35 -23.97
C GLU A 81 -19.48 -17.17 -23.47
N GLY A 82 -19.04 -17.24 -22.21
CA GLY A 82 -18.13 -16.26 -21.64
C GLY A 82 -16.75 -16.42 -22.27
N ALA A 83 -16.36 -15.48 -23.13
CA ALA A 83 -14.96 -15.28 -23.49
C ALA A 83 -14.18 -14.94 -22.21
N ALA A 84 -13.47 -15.93 -21.69
CA ALA A 84 -12.58 -15.78 -20.55
C ALA A 84 -11.50 -14.74 -20.91
N LEU A 85 -11.51 -13.59 -20.25
CA LEU A 85 -10.35 -12.72 -20.19
C LEU A 85 -9.29 -13.45 -19.36
N ASP A 86 -8.39 -14.16 -20.04
CA ASP A 86 -7.23 -14.81 -19.44
C ASP A 86 -6.30 -13.74 -18.83
N ILE A 87 -6.43 -13.52 -17.53
CA ILE A 87 -5.47 -12.75 -16.73
C ILE A 87 -4.41 -13.75 -16.24
N PRO A 88 -3.15 -13.69 -16.72
CA PRO A 88 -2.12 -14.62 -16.29
C PRO A 88 -1.80 -14.41 -14.81
N LEU A 89 -1.96 -15.46 -13.99
CA LEU A 89 -1.47 -15.46 -12.62
C LEU A 89 0.06 -15.53 -12.64
N PRO A 90 0.79 -14.68 -11.90
CA PRO A 90 2.25 -14.76 -11.86
C PRO A 90 2.69 -16.09 -11.25
N HIS A 91 3.48 -16.83 -12.02
CA HIS A 91 4.05 -18.13 -11.69
C HIS A 91 4.73 -18.11 -10.32
N ARG A 92 4.53 -19.18 -9.53
CA ARG A 92 5.35 -19.51 -8.35
C ARG A 92 6.77 -19.85 -8.80
N GLY A 93 7.58 -18.82 -9.06
CA GLY A 93 9.01 -18.95 -9.33
C GLY A 93 9.76 -19.28 -8.05
N ARG A 94 10.31 -20.50 -8.00
CA ARG A 94 11.35 -20.89 -7.04
C ARG A 94 12.57 -20.02 -7.33
N GLY A 95 12.95 -19.15 -6.38
CA GLY A 95 14.08 -18.24 -6.54
C GLY A 95 15.41 -18.98 -6.77
N PRO A 96 16.38 -18.36 -7.46
CA PRO A 96 17.67 -18.97 -7.74
C PRO A 96 18.49 -19.11 -6.45
N GLN A 97 19.17 -20.25 -6.31
CA GLN A 97 20.18 -20.50 -5.29
C GLN A 97 21.46 -19.77 -5.69
N PHE A 98 22.00 -18.93 -4.81
CA PHE A 98 23.24 -18.20 -5.06
C PHE A 98 24.37 -18.86 -4.26
N GLU A 99 25.32 -19.49 -4.97
CA GLU A 99 26.60 -19.92 -4.42
C GLU A 99 27.57 -18.73 -4.39
N LEU A 100 28.21 -18.52 -3.25
CA LEU A 100 29.27 -17.53 -3.09
C LEU A 100 30.61 -18.18 -3.47
N SER A 101 31.23 -17.72 -4.55
CA SER A 101 32.63 -18.02 -4.84
C SER A 101 33.40 -16.78 -5.31
N GLY A 102 34.61 -16.62 -4.77
CA GLY A 102 35.71 -15.91 -5.43
C GLY A 102 35.91 -14.45 -5.06
N GLY A 103 37.04 -14.16 -4.40
CA GLY A 103 37.48 -12.80 -4.10
C GLY A 103 38.27 -12.14 -5.24
N THR A 104 38.51 -10.83 -5.11
CA THR A 104 39.86 -10.22 -5.07
C THR A 104 39.81 -8.69 -5.01
N ALA A 105 40.80 -8.15 -4.28
CA ALA A 105 41.44 -6.85 -4.43
C ALA A 105 40.61 -5.54 -4.28
N ARG A 106 40.64 -4.96 -3.07
CA ARG A 106 40.51 -3.51 -2.90
C ARG A 106 41.89 -2.90 -2.66
N ARG A 107 42.32 -2.08 -3.62
CA ARG A 107 43.51 -1.22 -3.52
C ARG A 107 43.32 -0.19 -2.40
N GLY A 108 44.35 -0.04 -1.58
CA GLY A 108 44.37 0.79 -0.39
C GLY A 108 44.32 2.28 -0.72
N LEU A 109 43.40 2.97 -0.03
CA LEU A 109 43.50 4.40 0.27
C LEU A 109 44.11 4.50 1.67
N SER A 110 45.25 5.21 1.77
CA SER A 110 45.97 5.43 3.01
C SER A 110 45.07 6.14 4.04
N ARG A 111 44.76 5.45 5.14
CA ARG A 111 44.09 6.03 6.31
C ARG A 111 45.14 6.55 7.28
N SER A 112 44.90 7.77 7.76
CA SER A 112 45.52 8.33 8.95
C SER A 112 45.43 7.37 10.14
N GLU A 113 46.44 7.42 11.01
CA GLU A 113 46.69 6.57 12.19
C GLU A 113 45.63 6.73 13.30
N GLY A 114 44.36 6.47 12.99
CA GLY A 114 43.33 6.17 13.97
C GLY A 114 43.11 4.67 14.02
N ALA A 115 43.07 4.08 15.23
CA ALA A 115 42.81 2.65 15.43
C ALA A 115 41.67 2.16 14.52
N VAL A 116 41.89 1.05 13.81
CA VAL A 116 40.91 0.47 12.90
C VAL A 116 39.57 0.33 13.63
N HIS A 117 38.49 0.83 13.01
CA HIS A 117 37.13 0.89 13.58
C HIS A 117 36.87 1.95 14.68
N SER A 118 37.75 2.93 14.91
CA SER A 118 37.50 4.02 15.89
C SER A 118 36.15 4.73 15.66
N TYR A 119 35.78 4.96 14.40
CA TYR A 119 34.48 5.55 14.04
C TYR A 119 33.28 4.67 14.45
N TRP A 120 33.39 3.34 14.37
CA TRP A 120 32.37 2.42 14.87
C TRP A 120 32.30 2.43 16.39
N GLN A 121 33.45 2.51 17.07
CA GLN A 121 33.52 2.56 18.52
C GLN A 121 32.93 3.86 19.06
N THR A 122 33.26 5.01 18.48
CA THR A 122 32.67 6.30 18.86
C THR A 122 31.16 6.33 18.60
N TRP A 123 30.71 5.77 17.48
CA TRP A 123 29.29 5.63 17.17
C TRP A 123 28.56 4.73 18.18
N LEU A 124 29.13 3.58 18.51
CA LEU A 124 28.58 2.64 19.49
C LEU A 124 28.54 3.26 20.89
N GLN A 125 29.61 3.94 21.31
CA GLN A 125 29.68 4.65 22.59
C GLN A 125 28.66 5.79 22.68
N SER A 126 28.43 6.51 21.58
CA SER A 126 27.42 7.57 21.53
C SER A 126 26.01 7.00 21.70
N LEU A 127 25.70 5.86 21.08
CA LEU A 127 24.42 5.17 21.25
C LEU A 127 24.23 4.63 22.68
N LEU A 128 25.27 4.02 23.25
CA LEU A 128 25.27 3.54 24.62
C LEU A 128 25.12 4.69 25.63
N HIS A 129 25.74 5.84 25.37
CA HIS A 129 25.60 7.02 26.22
C HIS A 129 24.20 7.62 26.12
N ALA A 130 23.64 7.71 24.91
CA ALA A 130 22.34 8.32 24.66
C ALA A 130 21.15 7.49 25.17
N GLY A 131 21.25 6.16 25.22
CA GLY A 131 20.13 5.35 25.71
C GLY A 131 20.46 4.06 26.45
N GLY A 132 21.70 3.86 26.87
CA GLY A 132 22.12 2.73 27.71
C GLY A 132 22.43 1.44 26.95
N TRP A 133 22.93 0.44 27.67
CA TRP A 133 23.32 -0.87 27.10
C TRP A 133 22.16 -1.62 26.44
N GLU A 134 20.93 -1.34 26.86
CA GLU A 134 19.70 -1.97 26.34
C GLU A 134 19.25 -1.44 24.96
N VAL A 135 19.89 -0.39 24.42
CA VAL A 135 19.54 0.20 23.12
C VAL A 135 20.14 -0.56 21.94
N ASN A 136 21.23 -1.30 22.14
CA ASN A 136 21.87 -2.09 21.08
C ASN A 136 21.39 -3.55 21.03
N ILE A 137 20.74 -4.04 22.08
CA ILE A 137 19.97 -5.27 22.01
C ILE A 137 18.67 -4.86 21.34
N CYS A 138 18.39 -5.41 20.15
CA CYS A 138 17.07 -5.32 19.54
C CYS A 138 16.04 -5.57 20.65
N GLN A 139 15.36 -4.51 21.13
CA GLN A 139 14.43 -4.69 22.22
C GLN A 139 13.35 -5.61 21.67
N CYS A 140 13.40 -6.88 22.08
CA CYS A 140 12.39 -7.86 21.75
C CYS A 140 11.10 -7.36 22.40
N ARG A 141 10.34 -6.57 21.65
CA ARG A 141 9.04 -6.05 22.07
C ARG A 141 8.07 -7.24 22.04
N SER A 142 7.50 -7.57 23.19
CA SER A 142 6.36 -8.46 23.28
C SER A 142 5.08 -7.62 23.28
N LEU A 143 3.94 -8.28 23.09
CA LEU A 143 2.65 -7.62 23.18
C LEU A 143 2.42 -7.03 24.57
N ASP A 144 2.83 -7.74 25.62
CA ASP A 144 2.79 -7.27 27.01
C ASP A 144 3.61 -6.01 27.27
N THR A 145 4.81 -5.90 26.68
CA THR A 145 5.62 -4.69 26.88
C THR A 145 5.04 -3.49 26.14
N MET A 146 4.45 -3.70 24.96
CA MET A 146 3.77 -2.64 24.21
C MET A 146 2.51 -2.12 24.91
N LEU A 147 1.74 -2.99 25.57
CA LEU A 147 0.54 -2.59 26.30
C LEU A 147 0.83 -1.61 27.46
N ARG A 148 2.08 -1.59 27.97
CA ARG A 148 2.52 -0.64 29.01
C ARG A 148 2.79 0.76 28.45
N ASP A 149 3.13 0.85 27.16
CA ASP A 149 3.42 2.12 26.48
C ASP A 149 2.12 2.88 26.10
N GLY A 150 0.99 2.18 26.08
CA GLY A 150 -0.32 2.71 25.72
C GLY A 150 -1.14 1.75 24.85
N PRO A 151 -2.21 2.25 24.21
CA PRO A 151 -3.07 1.42 23.36
C PRO A 151 -2.28 0.82 22.20
N VAL A 152 -2.36 -0.50 22.08
CA VAL A 152 -1.76 -1.22 20.96
C VAL A 152 -2.54 -0.96 19.67
N ASN A 153 -1.83 -0.77 18.57
CA ASN A 153 -2.43 -0.59 17.26
C ASN A 153 -1.78 -1.49 16.20
N GLN A 154 -2.51 -1.72 15.10
CA GLN A 154 -2.03 -2.59 14.03
C GLN A 154 -0.78 -2.05 13.32
N ASP A 155 -0.58 -0.73 13.27
CA ASP A 155 0.58 -0.13 12.62
C ASP A 155 1.88 -0.38 13.40
N GLN A 156 1.83 -0.48 14.73
CA GLN A 156 2.96 -0.91 15.57
C GLN A 156 3.33 -2.36 15.25
N ILE A 157 2.33 -3.26 15.22
CA ILE A 157 2.54 -4.68 14.89
C ILE A 157 3.12 -4.82 13.48
N LYS A 158 2.60 -4.07 12.51
CA LYS A 158 3.11 -4.03 11.13
C LYS A 158 4.59 -3.67 11.07
N ARG A 159 5.02 -2.64 11.83
CA ARG A 159 6.42 -2.18 11.86
C ARG A 159 7.36 -3.19 12.51
N LEU A 160 6.92 -3.84 13.58
CA LEU A 160 7.74 -4.78 14.37
C LEU A 160 7.81 -6.17 13.73
N THR A 161 6.69 -6.66 13.18
CA THR A 161 6.54 -8.07 12.76
C THR A 161 6.42 -8.25 11.25
N ARG A 162 6.26 -7.16 10.49
CA ARG A 162 5.93 -7.16 9.06
C ARG A 162 4.55 -7.78 8.73
N ALA A 163 3.73 -8.09 9.73
CA ALA A 163 2.36 -8.51 9.52
C ALA A 163 1.58 -7.45 8.73
N GLY A 164 0.86 -7.88 7.69
CA GLY A 164 0.14 -6.98 6.78
C GLY A 164 0.98 -6.38 5.64
N MET A 165 2.29 -6.64 5.58
CA MET A 165 3.19 -6.12 4.52
C MET A 165 3.39 -7.06 3.34
N GLY A 166 2.71 -8.20 3.31
CA GLY A 166 2.72 -9.11 2.17
C GLY A 166 1.97 -8.54 0.95
N PRO A 167 2.02 -9.23 -0.21
CA PRO A 167 1.39 -8.77 -1.45
C PRO A 167 -0.14 -8.59 -1.35
N CYS A 168 -0.78 -9.30 -0.40
CA CYS A 168 -2.20 -9.12 -0.12
C CYS A 168 -2.53 -7.81 0.60
N GLN A 169 -1.51 -7.07 1.09
CA GLN A 169 -1.63 -5.82 1.83
C GLN A 169 -2.67 -5.91 2.97
N SER A 170 -2.43 -6.84 3.89
CA SER A 170 -3.27 -7.12 5.07
C SER A 170 -4.68 -7.66 4.82
N ARG A 171 -5.14 -7.84 3.58
CA ARG A 171 -6.50 -8.36 3.29
C ARG A 171 -6.84 -9.68 3.97
N ARG A 172 -5.84 -10.54 4.19
CA ARG A 172 -6.05 -11.83 4.85
C ARG A 172 -5.86 -11.74 6.36
N CYS A 173 -4.80 -11.07 6.81
CA CYS A 173 -4.36 -11.10 8.21
C CYS A 173 -4.83 -9.95 9.08
N ARG A 174 -5.38 -8.87 8.53
CA ARG A 174 -5.78 -7.67 9.29
C ARG A 174 -6.74 -7.98 10.42
N GLU A 175 -7.81 -8.71 10.14
CA GLU A 175 -8.84 -9.00 11.14
C GLU A 175 -8.31 -9.96 12.22
N GLN A 176 -7.49 -10.95 11.86
CA GLN A 176 -6.87 -11.83 12.86
C GLN A 176 -5.88 -11.08 13.75
N VAL A 177 -5.06 -10.18 13.18
CA VAL A 177 -4.19 -9.31 13.98
C VAL A 177 -5.00 -8.42 14.90
N GLY A 178 -6.11 -7.86 14.42
CA GLY A 178 -7.04 -7.07 15.23
C GLY A 178 -7.60 -7.86 16.42
N LEU A 179 -8.04 -9.10 16.19
CA LEU A 179 -8.54 -9.99 17.24
C LEU A 179 -7.47 -10.36 18.28
N LEU A 180 -6.24 -10.65 17.84
CA LEU A 180 -5.13 -10.94 18.75
C LEU A 180 -4.78 -9.73 19.63
N LEU A 181 -4.81 -8.52 19.05
CA LEU A 181 -4.62 -7.28 19.79
C LEU A 181 -5.75 -7.03 20.79
N ALA A 182 -7.00 -7.24 20.38
CA ALA A 182 -8.17 -7.12 21.23
C ALA A 182 -8.09 -8.08 22.43
N GLN A 183 -7.74 -9.35 22.17
CA GLN A 183 -7.57 -10.37 23.20
C GLN A 183 -6.47 -10.00 24.20
N ALA A 184 -5.29 -9.57 23.72
CA ALA A 184 -4.18 -9.24 24.60
C ALA A 184 -4.42 -7.95 25.40
N ALA A 185 -5.11 -6.97 24.81
CA ALA A 185 -5.51 -5.74 25.49
C ALA A 185 -6.75 -5.91 26.38
N ALA A 186 -7.35 -7.11 26.43
CA ALA A 186 -8.60 -7.40 27.13
C ALA A 186 -9.73 -6.40 26.79
N THR A 187 -9.83 -6.04 25.51
CA THR A 187 -10.83 -5.10 24.98
C THR A 187 -11.59 -5.70 23.81
N SER A 188 -12.68 -5.07 23.41
CA SER A 188 -13.42 -5.43 22.20
C SER A 188 -12.73 -4.92 20.93
N ILE A 189 -12.96 -5.59 19.81
CA ILE A 189 -12.28 -5.31 18.53
C ILE A 189 -12.60 -3.91 17.95
N ASP A 190 -13.78 -3.35 18.24
CA ASP A 190 -14.17 -1.99 17.87
C ASP A 190 -13.29 -0.90 18.53
N ARG A 191 -12.63 -1.24 19.64
CA ARG A 191 -11.69 -0.36 20.34
C ARG A 191 -10.27 -0.42 19.79
N ILE A 192 -9.96 -1.43 18.97
CA ILE A 192 -8.66 -1.53 18.31
C ILE A 192 -8.66 -0.60 17.09
N PRO A 193 -7.75 0.39 17.01
CA PRO A 193 -7.70 1.31 15.88
C PRO A 193 -7.48 0.57 14.56
N LEU A 194 -8.30 0.89 13.56
CA LEU A 194 -8.13 0.37 12.20
C LEU A 194 -6.80 0.83 11.58
N PRO A 195 -6.09 -0.04 10.85
CA PRO A 195 -4.90 0.36 10.12
C PRO A 195 -5.24 1.29 8.95
N SER A 196 -4.26 2.09 8.55
CA SER A 196 -4.42 2.98 7.40
C SER A 196 -4.50 2.21 6.07
N PHE A 197 -5.47 2.59 5.22
CA PHE A 197 -5.61 2.09 3.85
C PHE A 197 -4.86 3.01 2.89
N ARG A 198 -3.96 2.46 2.07
CA ARG A 198 -3.12 3.24 1.14
C ARG A 198 -3.24 2.70 -0.29
N PRO A 199 -3.31 3.57 -1.31
CA PRO A 199 -3.16 3.14 -2.69
C PRO A 199 -1.70 2.72 -2.97
N PRO A 200 -1.47 1.81 -3.95
CA PRO A 200 -2.49 1.10 -4.73
C PRO A 200 -3.12 -0.06 -3.94
N ILE A 201 -4.44 -0.26 -4.11
CA ILE A 201 -5.19 -1.28 -3.35
C ILE A 201 -4.72 -2.68 -3.72
N ARG A 202 -4.36 -2.95 -4.97
CA ARG A 202 -3.68 -4.19 -5.43
C ARG A 202 -2.32 -3.81 -6.00
N PRO A 203 -1.29 -4.68 -5.90
CA PRO A 203 -0.02 -4.43 -6.57
C PRO A 203 -0.25 -4.10 -8.04
N LEU A 204 0.31 -2.99 -8.49
CA LEU A 204 0.22 -2.52 -9.86
C LEU A 204 1.60 -2.71 -10.51
N PRO A 205 1.71 -3.43 -11.64
CA PRO A 205 2.96 -3.56 -12.36
C PRO A 205 3.54 -2.18 -12.71
N MET A 206 4.86 -2.03 -12.59
CA MET A 206 5.52 -0.72 -12.84
C MET A 206 5.31 -0.24 -14.28
N ASN A 207 5.26 -1.14 -15.25
CA ASN A 207 4.97 -0.79 -16.65
C ASN A 207 3.55 -0.24 -16.87
N VAL A 208 2.61 -0.43 -15.93
CA VAL A 208 1.29 0.23 -15.98
C VAL A 208 1.38 1.64 -15.43
N LEU A 209 2.22 1.88 -14.41
CA LEU A 209 2.48 3.22 -13.86
C LEU A 209 3.34 4.07 -14.79
N TRP A 210 4.29 3.43 -15.48
CA TRP A 210 5.24 4.06 -16.37
C TRP A 210 5.39 3.18 -17.63
N PRO A 211 4.55 3.39 -18.65
CA PRO A 211 4.49 2.52 -19.83
C PRO A 211 5.61 2.78 -20.84
N THR A 212 6.36 3.88 -20.71
CA THR A 212 7.42 4.28 -21.63
C THR A 212 8.78 3.86 -21.08
N ASP A 213 9.71 3.41 -21.91
CA ASP A 213 11.07 3.16 -21.41
C ASP A 213 11.82 4.46 -21.14
N GLU A 214 12.76 4.40 -20.20
CA GLU A 214 13.71 5.49 -20.01
C GLU A 214 14.59 5.66 -21.27
N PRO A 215 14.79 6.90 -21.73
CA PRO A 215 15.65 7.20 -22.87
C PRO A 215 17.08 6.69 -22.64
N ALA A 216 17.77 6.29 -23.71
CA ALA A 216 19.14 5.77 -23.62
C ALA A 216 20.09 6.73 -22.88
N ALA A 217 20.02 8.03 -23.16
CA ALA A 217 20.85 9.04 -22.51
C ALA A 217 20.61 9.16 -20.99
N MET A 218 19.37 8.95 -20.51
CA MET A 218 19.07 8.93 -19.06
C MET A 218 19.64 7.68 -18.38
N ARG A 219 19.62 6.53 -19.08
CA ARG A 219 20.18 5.26 -18.59
C ARG A 219 21.72 5.28 -18.56
N GLU A 220 22.34 5.93 -19.54
CA GLU A 220 23.80 5.99 -19.67
C GLU A 220 24.44 6.95 -18.66
N ASP A 221 23.84 8.12 -18.46
CA ASP A 221 24.46 9.17 -17.65
C ASP A 221 23.95 9.26 -16.21
N TRP A 222 22.87 8.54 -15.84
CA TRP A 222 22.08 8.61 -14.58
C TRP A 222 22.64 9.59 -13.53
N VAL A 223 22.64 10.89 -13.91
CA VAL A 223 23.25 11.92 -13.10
C VAL A 223 22.29 12.08 -11.95
N SER A 224 22.81 12.06 -10.71
CA SER A 224 22.10 12.16 -9.43
C SER A 224 20.71 12.80 -9.52
N TRP A 225 19.72 12.36 -8.72
CA TRP A 225 18.33 12.86 -8.59
C TRP A 225 18.01 14.32 -9.03
N PHE A 226 18.97 15.25 -8.93
CA PHE A 226 18.97 16.62 -9.41
C PHE A 226 19.34 16.87 -10.89
N GLY A 227 19.55 15.84 -11.71
CA GLY A 227 19.93 15.93 -13.13
C GLY A 227 18.85 15.44 -14.11
N ILE A 228 17.63 15.18 -13.64
CA ILE A 228 16.55 14.70 -14.50
C ILE A 228 16.05 15.90 -15.33
N PRO A 229 16.10 15.86 -16.68
CA PRO A 229 15.75 17.01 -17.51
C PRO A 229 14.35 17.57 -17.26
N THR A 230 13.42 16.70 -16.85
CA THR A 230 12.01 17.04 -16.59
C THR A 230 11.74 17.41 -15.13
N GLN A 231 12.73 17.45 -14.24
CA GLN A 231 12.49 17.68 -12.80
C GLN A 231 11.88 19.05 -12.48
N PHE A 232 12.07 20.02 -13.38
CA PHE A 232 11.51 21.36 -13.27
C PHE A 232 10.27 21.55 -14.14
N SER A 233 9.86 20.53 -14.89
CA SER A 233 8.68 20.57 -15.75
C SER A 233 7.40 20.34 -14.92
N PRO A 234 6.35 21.15 -15.11
CA PRO A 234 5.08 20.94 -14.43
C PRO A 234 4.39 19.63 -14.86
N HIS A 235 3.89 18.85 -13.90
CA HIS A 235 3.28 17.53 -14.17
C HIS A 235 1.94 17.59 -14.95
N TRP A 236 1.41 18.77 -15.21
CA TRP A 236 0.16 19.00 -15.96
C TRP A 236 0.41 19.41 -17.43
N GLU A 237 1.65 19.55 -17.88
CA GLU A 237 1.96 19.77 -19.29
C GLU A 237 1.90 18.44 -20.06
N ALA A 238 0.95 18.34 -21.00
CA ALA A 238 0.78 17.18 -21.86
C ALA A 238 1.88 17.15 -22.93
N GLY A 239 2.51 15.98 -23.10
CA GLY A 239 3.68 15.82 -23.96
C GLY A 239 4.95 16.02 -23.15
N MET A 240 5.37 14.96 -22.46
CA MET A 240 6.73 14.87 -21.92
C MET A 240 7.67 14.97 -23.12
N ALA A 241 8.13 16.18 -23.43
CA ALA A 241 9.21 16.36 -24.38
C ALA A 241 10.45 15.78 -23.69
N ILE A 242 10.69 14.51 -23.96
CA ILE A 242 12.00 13.91 -23.83
C ILE A 242 12.87 14.53 -24.94
N ALA A 243 13.04 15.86 -24.90
CA ALA A 243 14.07 16.50 -25.68
C ALA A 243 15.39 15.95 -25.14
N GLU A 244 16.26 15.51 -26.05
CA GLU A 244 17.57 14.96 -25.73
C GLU A 244 18.23 15.77 -24.62
N PRO A 245 18.78 15.12 -23.57
CA PRO A 245 19.52 15.85 -22.56
C PRO A 245 20.69 16.50 -23.28
N THR A 246 20.67 17.84 -23.40
CA THR A 246 21.82 18.60 -23.85
C THR A 246 22.91 18.43 -22.79
N ALA A 247 23.72 17.39 -22.96
CA ALA A 247 24.92 17.06 -22.21
C ALA A 247 26.05 18.09 -22.46
N GLN A 248 25.72 19.39 -22.48
CA GLN A 248 26.69 20.46 -22.73
C GLN A 248 26.79 21.49 -21.62
N THR A 249 25.95 21.45 -20.58
CA THR A 249 26.19 22.34 -19.42
C THR A 249 27.09 21.64 -18.41
N ARG A 250 28.41 21.76 -18.61
CA ARG A 250 29.39 21.54 -17.53
C ARG A 250 29.02 22.46 -16.36
N LEU A 251 28.41 21.91 -15.31
CA LEU A 251 28.14 22.60 -14.04
C LEU A 251 29.41 22.72 -13.16
N ILE A 252 30.57 22.90 -13.78
CA ILE A 252 31.79 23.32 -13.09
C ILE A 252 32.36 24.46 -13.93
N LEU A 253 31.91 25.68 -13.64
CA LEU A 253 32.73 26.86 -13.88
C LEU A 253 33.89 26.78 -12.90
N SER A 254 35.04 26.32 -13.38
CA SER A 254 36.30 26.60 -12.72
C SER A 254 36.62 28.06 -13.02
N ASP A 255 36.29 28.95 -12.08
CA ASP A 255 36.91 30.26 -12.00
C ASP A 255 38.20 30.11 -11.19
N GLU A 256 39.32 30.37 -11.87
CA GLU A 256 40.70 30.59 -11.38
C GLU A 256 41.35 29.58 -10.40
#